data_AF-B1XR20-F1
#
_entry.id   AF-B1XR20-F1
#
_cell.length_a   1.000
_cell.length_b   1.000
_cell.length_c   1.000
_cell.angle_alpha   90.00
_cell.angle_beta   90.00
_cell.angle_gamma   90.00
#
_symmetry.space_group_name_H-M   'P 1'
#
loop_
_entity.id
_entity.type
_entity.pdbx_description
1 polymer ?
#
loop_
_entity_poly.entity_id
_entity_poly.type
_entity_poly.pdbx_seq_one_letter_code
_entity_poly.pdbx_strand_id
1 'polypeptide(L)'
;METLVVPLKFNNIALINAYNNVVCDSAVYPIPIILSILKFAAQLRAKFKVQTPDAIHLATAIASGCDIFLTNDFALQKIPDLNIEVLVLKDFL
;
A
#
# COMPACT_ATOMS: atom_id res chain seq x y z
N MET A 1 -2.97 -10.03 -0.11
CA MET A 1 -3.77 -10.45 -1.29
C MET A 1 -3.00 -10.14 -2.57
N GLU A 2 -2.61 -8.89 -2.80
CA GLU A 2 -2.00 -8.40 -4.06
C GLU A 2 -0.82 -9.23 -4.60
N THR A 3 0.05 -9.74 -3.74
CA THR A 3 1.27 -10.47 -4.17
C THR A 3 1.11 -11.99 -4.21
N LEU A 4 0.17 -12.56 -3.45
CA LEU A 4 0.11 -14.00 -3.21
C LEU A 4 -0.89 -14.77 -4.09
N VAL A 5 -1.84 -14.09 -4.76
CA VAL A 5 -2.88 -14.80 -5.56
C VAL A 5 -2.27 -15.71 -6.63
N VAL A 6 -1.38 -15.17 -7.47
CA VAL A 6 -0.75 -15.94 -8.56
C VAL A 6 0.21 -17.02 -8.02
N PRO A 7 1.12 -16.71 -7.07
CA PRO A 7 1.97 -17.74 -6.47
C PRO A 7 1.19 -18.91 -5.86
N LEU A 8 0.10 -18.63 -5.15
CA LEU A 8 -0.75 -19.66 -4.56
C LEU A 8 -1.48 -20.49 -5.62
N LYS A 9 -2.03 -19.84 -6.65
CA LYS A 9 -2.74 -20.52 -7.75
C LYS A 9 -1.86 -21.57 -8.45
N PHE A 10 -0.57 -21.29 -8.59
CA PHE A 10 0.39 -22.18 -9.25
C PHE A 10 1.26 -22.97 -8.27
N ASN A 11 0.96 -22.91 -6.96
CA ASN A 11 1.74 -23.54 -5.91
C ASN A 11 3.26 -23.24 -6.00
N ASN A 12 3.62 -22.02 -6.41
CA ASN A 12 5.00 -21.59 -6.52
C ASN A 12 5.56 -21.26 -5.13
N ILE A 13 6.01 -22.30 -4.44
CA ILE A 13 6.50 -22.22 -3.06
C ILE A 13 7.68 -21.24 -2.93
N ALA A 14 8.57 -21.19 -3.93
CA ALA A 14 9.70 -20.26 -3.92
C ALA A 14 9.23 -18.80 -3.86
N LEU A 15 8.24 -18.43 -4.67
CA LEU A 15 7.72 -17.07 -4.71
C LEU A 15 6.84 -16.73 -3.51
N ILE A 16 6.08 -17.70 -2.98
CA ILE A 16 5.34 -17.53 -1.71
C ILE A 16 6.31 -17.20 -0.57
N ASN A 17 7.39 -17.97 -0.44
CA ASN A 17 8.40 -17.76 0.59
C ASN A 17 9.13 -16.43 0.41
N ALA A 18 9.46 -16.05 -0.84
CA ALA A 18 10.09 -14.76 -1.12
C ALA A 18 9.23 -13.59 -0.63
N TYR A 19 7.93 -13.59 -0.91
CA TYR A 19 7.03 -12.53 -0.42
C TYR A 19 6.88 -12.54 1.10
N ASN A 20 6.72 -13.72 1.71
CA ASN A 20 6.59 -13.82 3.17
C ASN A 20 7.85 -13.33 3.87
N ASN A 21 9.04 -13.64 3.35
CA ASN A 21 10.30 -13.19 3.95
C ASN A 21 10.43 -11.66 3.94
N VAL A 22 10.00 -10.98 2.86
CA VAL A 22 10.03 -9.51 2.81
C VAL A 22 9.09 -8.90 3.85
N VAL A 23 7.87 -9.44 4.01
CA VAL A 23 6.88 -8.92 4.96
C VAL A 23 7.27 -9.22 6.42
N CYS A 24 8.03 -10.29 6.65
CA CYS A 24 8.55 -10.68 7.95
C CYS A 24 9.96 -10.14 8.24
N ASP A 25 10.52 -9.31 7.36
CA ASP A 25 11.81 -8.68 7.60
C ASP A 25 11.72 -7.73 8.80
N SER A 26 12.77 -7.66 9.62
CA SER A 26 12.82 -6.79 10.80
C SER A 26 12.64 -5.29 10.48
N ALA A 27 12.95 -4.87 9.26
CA ALA A 27 12.77 -3.50 8.80
C ALA A 27 11.34 -3.20 8.32
N VAL A 28 10.47 -4.22 8.24
CA VAL A 28 9.09 -4.08 7.77
C VAL A 28 8.13 -4.33 8.93
N TYR A 29 7.22 -3.39 9.13
CA TYR A 29 6.17 -3.50 10.14
C TYR A 29 4.79 -3.56 9.48
N PRO A 30 4.14 -4.73 9.40
CA PRO A 30 2.83 -4.86 8.80
C PRO A 30 1.74 -4.18 9.64
N ILE A 31 0.97 -3.28 9.02
CA ILE A 31 -0.18 -2.65 9.66
C ILE A 31 -1.46 -3.45 9.35
N PRO A 32 -2.23 -3.90 10.35
CA PRO A 32 -3.46 -4.62 10.12
C PRO A 32 -4.54 -3.72 9.51
N ILE A 33 -5.24 -4.22 8.49
CA ILE A 33 -6.40 -3.55 7.92
C ILE A 33 -7.59 -3.72 8.87
N ILE A 34 -7.99 -2.63 9.52
CA ILE A 34 -9.13 -2.59 10.44
C ILE A 34 -10.29 -1.75 9.85
N LEU A 35 -11.47 -1.85 10.46
CA LEU A 35 -12.68 -1.20 9.94
C LEU A 35 -12.55 0.33 9.81
N SER A 36 -11.83 0.99 10.72
CA SER A 36 -11.58 2.44 10.63
C SER A 36 -10.75 2.80 9.40
N ILE A 37 -9.71 2.01 9.09
CA ILE A 37 -8.91 2.15 7.86
C ILE A 37 -9.80 1.96 6.63
N LEU A 38 -10.66 0.95 6.61
CA LEU A 38 -11.56 0.70 5.46
C LEU A 38 -12.56 1.85 5.25
N LYS A 39 -13.11 2.41 6.32
CA LYS A 39 -13.99 3.59 6.24
C LYS A 39 -13.24 4.80 5.70
N PHE A 40 -12.01 5.03 6.16
CA PHE A 40 -11.19 6.13 5.67
C PHE A 40 -10.78 5.92 4.20
N ALA A 41 -10.41 4.70 3.81
CA ALA A 41 -10.16 4.34 2.42
C ALA A 41 -11.36 4.61 1.52
N ALA A 42 -12.58 4.29 1.98
CA ALA A 42 -13.80 4.60 1.24
C ALA A 42 -14.00 6.12 1.03
N GLN A 43 -13.66 6.94 2.03
CA GLN A 43 -13.69 8.40 1.91
C GLN A 43 -12.66 8.91 0.89
N LEU A 44 -11.42 8.43 0.96
CA LEU A 44 -10.36 8.78 -0.01
C LEU A 44 -10.77 8.38 -1.43
N ARG A 45 -11.31 7.17 -1.60
CA ARG A 45 -11.82 6.70 -2.90
C ARG A 45 -12.96 7.56 -3.42
N ALA A 46 -13.92 7.94 -2.57
CA ALA A 46 -15.03 8.81 -2.98
C ALA A 46 -14.55 10.21 -3.42
N LYS A 47 -13.56 10.77 -2.70
CA LYS A 47 -13.01 12.10 -2.99
C LYS A 47 -12.10 12.11 -4.22
N PHE A 48 -11.20 11.13 -4.33
CA PHE A 48 -10.08 11.16 -5.28
C PHE A 48 -10.16 10.11 -6.38
N LYS A 49 -11.18 9.24 -6.38
CA LYS A 49 -11.41 8.19 -7.38
C LYS A 49 -10.24 7.18 -7.53
N VAL A 50 -9.43 7.03 -6.49
CA VAL A 50 -8.35 6.03 -6.44
C VAL A 50 -8.88 4.60 -6.43
N GLN A 51 -8.07 3.64 -6.89
CA GLN A 51 -8.45 2.23 -6.85
C GLN A 51 -8.54 1.73 -5.41
N THR A 52 -9.26 0.64 -5.19
CA THR A 52 -9.53 0.12 -3.83
C THR A 52 -8.24 -0.26 -3.08
N PRO A 53 -7.27 -0.99 -3.67
CA PRO A 53 -6.00 -1.25 -2.99
C PRO A 53 -5.25 0.04 -2.65
N ASP A 54 -5.13 0.99 -3.59
CA ASP A 54 -4.44 2.27 -3.35
C ASP A 54 -5.10 3.08 -2.24
N ALA A 55 -6.44 3.11 -2.21
CA ALA A 55 -7.19 3.80 -1.16
C ALA A 55 -6.93 3.20 0.22
N ILE A 56 -6.81 1.86 0.30
CA ILE A 56 -6.47 1.16 1.54
C ILE A 56 -5.04 1.48 1.95
N HIS A 57 -4.08 1.42 1.02
CA HIS A 57 -2.68 1.76 1.32
C HIS A 57 -2.51 3.20 1.78
N LEU A 58 -3.12 4.17 1.10
CA LEU A 58 -3.08 5.58 1.51
C LEU A 58 -3.74 5.79 2.88
N ALA A 59 -4.92 5.22 3.11
CA ALA A 59 -5.62 5.33 4.39
C ALA A 59 -4.81 4.72 5.53
N THR A 60 -4.21 3.54 5.31
CA THR A 60 -3.31 2.90 6.27
C THR A 60 -2.12 3.79 6.59
N ALA A 61 -1.42 4.30 5.56
CA ALA A 61 -0.23 5.13 5.75
C ALA A 61 -0.54 6.39 6.56
N ILE A 62 -1.57 7.15 6.17
CA ILE A 62 -1.99 8.35 6.89
C ILE A 62 -2.44 8.02 8.32
N ALA A 63 -3.23 6.97 8.52
CA ALA A 63 -3.71 6.59 9.85
C ALA A 63 -2.58 6.10 10.77
N SER A 64 -1.51 5.55 10.21
CA SER A 64 -0.31 5.11 10.94
C SER A 64 0.67 6.25 11.26
N GLY A 65 0.42 7.47 10.78
CA GLY A 65 1.34 8.60 10.93
C GLY A 65 2.61 8.47 10.09
N CYS A 66 2.52 7.80 8.94
CA CYS A 66 3.64 7.66 8.02
C CYS A 66 3.98 9.03 7.40
N ASP A 67 5.26 9.39 7.38
CA ASP A 67 5.73 10.65 6.79
C ASP A 67 5.72 10.60 5.25
N ILE A 68 6.12 9.45 4.69
CA ILE A 68 6.36 9.27 3.26
C ILE A 68 5.65 8.02 2.73
N PHE A 69 4.82 8.20 1.71
CA PHE A 69 4.27 7.13 0.90
C PHE A 69 5.11 6.94 -0.37
N LEU A 70 5.92 5.88 -0.39
CA LEU A 70 6.75 5.52 -1.54
C LEU A 70 6.00 4.61 -2.51
N THR A 71 5.90 5.01 -3.79
CA THR A 71 5.18 4.25 -4.82
C THR A 71 5.81 4.38 -6.19
N ASN A 72 5.45 3.52 -7.14
CA ASN A 72 5.77 3.72 -8.56
C ASN A 72 4.59 4.30 -9.35
N ASP A 73 3.43 4.48 -8.72
CA ASP A 73 2.27 5.07 -9.37
C ASP A 73 2.28 6.61 -9.28
N PHE A 74 2.65 7.25 -10.39
CA PHE A 74 2.68 8.70 -10.53
C PHE A 74 1.29 9.35 -10.39
N ALA A 75 0.20 8.61 -10.55
CA ALA A 75 -1.14 9.15 -10.36
C ALA A 75 -1.39 9.51 -8.88
N LEU A 76 -0.82 8.75 -7.94
CA LEU A 76 -1.02 8.98 -6.51
C LEU A 76 -0.31 10.25 -6.02
N GLN A 77 0.84 10.59 -6.62
CA GLN A 77 1.56 11.83 -6.31
C GLN A 77 0.77 13.10 -6.68
N LYS A 78 -0.17 13.00 -7.62
CA LYS A 78 -0.98 14.14 -8.08
C LYS A 78 -2.21 14.42 -7.22
N ILE A 79 -2.48 13.58 -6.22
CA ILE A 79 -3.65 13.75 -5.36
C ILE A 79 -3.42 14.97 -4.46
N PRO A 80 -4.23 16.04 -4.61
CA PRO A 80 -4.06 17.23 -3.80
C PRO A 80 -4.52 16.99 -2.35
N ASP A 81 -3.94 17.74 -1.43
CA ASP A 81 -4.34 17.78 -0.02
C ASP A 81 -4.31 16.42 0.69
N LEU A 82 -3.35 15.57 0.34
CA LEU A 82 -2.99 14.41 1.15
C LEU A 82 -2.13 14.89 2.33
N ASN A 83 -2.48 14.46 3.54
CA ASN A 83 -1.68 14.72 4.75
C ASN A 83 -0.49 13.75 4.85
N ILE A 84 0.16 13.44 3.73
CA ILE A 84 1.33 12.56 3.63
C ILE A 84 2.13 12.93 2.38
N GLU A 85 3.45 12.92 2.47
CA GLU A 85 4.31 13.14 1.31
C GLU A 85 4.31 11.91 0.40
N VAL A 86 4.13 12.09 -0.91
CA VAL A 86 4.15 10.97 -1.87
C VAL A 86 5.38 11.07 -2.75
N LEU A 87 6.25 10.06 -2.66
CA LEU A 87 7.49 9.98 -3.43
C LEU A 87 7.40 8.87 -4.48
N VAL A 88 8.00 9.10 -5.65
CA VAL A 88 8.04 8.10 -6.72
C VAL A 88 9.41 7.42 -6.74
N LEU A 89 9.43 6.10 -6.60
CA LEU A 89 10.66 5.34 -6.44
C LEU A 89 11.66 5.54 -7.60
N LYS A 90 11.16 5.71 -8.83
CA LYS A 90 11.97 5.98 -10.03
C LYS A 90 12.83 7.26 -9.92
N ASP A 91 12.48 8.17 -9.00
CA ASP A 91 13.22 9.42 -8.83
C ASP A 91 14.48 9.22 -7.96
N PHE A 92 14.67 8.01 -7.41
CA PHE A 92 15.75 7.64 -6.48
C PHE A 92 16.62 6.45 -6.95
N LEU A 93 16.25 5.77 -8.04
CA LEU A 93 16.95 4.61 -8.62
C LEU A 93 17.11 4.79 -10.13
#